data_AF-A0AAD9PB13-F1
#
_entry.id   AF-A0AAD9PB13-F1
#
_cell.length_a   1.000
_cell.length_b   1.000
_cell.length_c   1.000
_cell.angle_alpha   90.00
_cell.angle_beta   90.00
_cell.angle_gamma   90.00
#
_symmetry.space_group_name_H-M   'P 1'
#
loop_
_entity.id
_entity.type
_entity.pdbx_description
1 polymer ?
#
loop_
_entity_poly.entity_id
_entity_poly.type
_entity_poly.pdbx_seq_one_letter_code
_entity_poly.pdbx_strand_id
1 'polypeptide(L)'
;MPETAENIKKVAVIMDGQQTQFLELDQDRPLAAIIRDLCDVWALTNPDDFSLQFNEINRHGFITERNRVEIMKGNVLQLTFSPAKTAEQILYRLQNGSQEEKGLALKQLTELAIDSTFAQEFINKKGLQLIINMIEGGTCTGEGLAYTLKAFVELMDHSIVSWDVLDPAFIKTVSESINMRKGDACILQSALEIMENIVLHSANKYSLVEQAVTPVNLIQHLQSSNPDIQKNAIALINALFLKADPEKRKRITENLQSKSIRNVILNNVIRGSSSIGTEMAHQLYVLQSLMFNLLEGRRGTEIDINDQGTVKDILNLRKIAFDSEPDPNPIASRRESHARDFKKLGFQDNINPALDFTEVPPGILALDNIVYFAKMHAESFTKVVLENSCRSDDHDLPFAHASIALD
;
A
#
# COMPACT_ATOMS: atom_id res chain seq x y z
N MET A 1 -8.81 20.71 49.86
CA MET A 1 -7.93 21.86 49.51
C MET A 1 -6.73 21.33 48.73
N PRO A 2 -6.47 21.78 47.49
CA PRO A 2 -7.46 21.94 46.44
C PRO A 2 -7.06 21.20 45.15
N GLU A 3 -8.01 20.51 44.52
CA GLU A 3 -7.90 20.00 43.13
C GLU A 3 -7.94 21.13 42.09
N THR A 4 -8.11 22.40 42.49
CA THR A 4 -8.24 23.54 41.56
C THR A 4 -6.92 23.98 40.90
N ALA A 5 -5.76 23.56 41.39
CA ALA A 5 -4.47 23.98 40.82
C ALA A 5 -4.13 23.27 39.50
N GLU A 6 -4.69 22.08 39.24
CA GLU A 6 -4.43 21.34 37.99
C GLU A 6 -5.20 21.92 36.80
N ASN A 7 -6.35 22.56 37.05
CA ASN A 7 -7.24 23.07 36.02
C ASN A 7 -6.79 24.42 35.44
N ILE A 8 -5.87 25.10 36.12
CA ILE A 8 -5.30 26.36 35.66
C ILE A 8 -3.92 26.08 35.04
N LYS A 9 -3.79 26.28 33.73
CA LYS A 9 -2.55 26.12 32.98
C LYS A 9 -1.90 27.48 32.74
N LYS A 10 -0.66 27.67 33.23
CA LYS A 10 0.11 28.88 32.93
C LYS A 10 0.70 28.77 31.52
N VAL A 11 0.31 29.65 30.62
CA VAL A 11 0.73 29.64 29.21
C VAL A 11 1.19 31.03 28.77
N ALA A 12 2.00 31.08 27.72
CA ALA A 12 2.32 32.32 27.02
C ALA A 12 1.53 32.35 25.71
N VAL A 13 0.91 33.49 25.39
CA VAL A 13 0.19 33.69 24.12
C VAL A 13 0.90 34.78 23.33
N ILE A 14 1.32 34.43 22.11
CA ILE A 14 2.01 35.34 21.19
C ILE A 14 1.11 35.71 20.00
N MET A 15 1.41 36.86 19.40
CA MET A 15 0.85 37.29 18.13
C MET A 15 1.91 38.15 17.43
N ASP A 16 2.03 38.01 16.10
CA ASP A 16 3.05 38.72 15.33
C ASP A 16 2.93 40.23 15.50
N GLY A 17 4.03 40.87 15.87
CA GLY A 17 4.10 42.32 16.09
C GLY A 17 3.50 42.81 17.41
N GLN A 18 3.04 41.92 18.30
CA GLN A 18 2.45 42.28 19.59
C GLN A 18 3.29 41.81 20.78
N GLN A 19 3.09 42.43 21.94
CA GLN A 19 3.73 41.99 23.18
C GLN A 19 3.09 40.69 23.70
N THR A 20 3.92 39.69 23.98
CA THR A 20 3.53 38.40 24.56
C THR A 20 2.72 38.57 25.84
N GLN A 21 1.61 37.84 25.93
CA GLN A 21 0.76 37.80 27.12
C GLN A 21 1.00 36.53 27.92
N PHE A 22 1.07 36.64 29.25
CA PHE A 22 1.16 35.50 30.15
C PHE A 22 -0.20 35.29 30.82
N LEU A 23 -0.83 34.15 30.55
CA LEU A 23 -2.18 33.85 30.98
C LEU A 23 -2.18 32.65 31.94
N GLU A 24 -2.96 32.77 33.01
CA GLU A 24 -3.42 31.63 33.79
C GLU A 24 -4.71 31.10 33.14
N LEU A 25 -4.56 30.17 32.20
CA LEU A 25 -5.65 29.62 31.40
C LEU A 25 -6.48 28.65 32.25
N ASP A 26 -7.67 29.08 32.61
CA ASP A 26 -8.68 28.25 33.27
C ASP A 26 -9.34 27.30 32.27
N GLN A 27 -9.18 26.00 32.47
CA GLN A 27 -9.72 24.96 31.60
C GLN A 27 -11.25 24.83 31.66
N ASP A 28 -11.92 25.35 32.70
CA ASP A 28 -13.40 25.37 32.77
C ASP A 28 -14.00 26.58 32.05
N ARG A 29 -13.19 27.61 31.79
CA ARG A 29 -13.65 28.84 31.14
C ARG A 29 -13.73 28.64 29.63
N PRO A 30 -14.83 29.01 28.94
CA PRO A 30 -14.93 28.86 27.49
C PRO A 30 -13.79 29.56 26.74
N LEU A 31 -13.22 28.90 25.73
CA LEU A 31 -12.14 29.44 24.90
C LEU A 31 -12.55 30.75 24.24
N ALA A 32 -13.80 30.87 23.79
CA ALA A 32 -14.32 32.11 23.20
C ALA A 32 -14.22 33.32 24.16
N ALA A 33 -14.42 33.09 25.46
CA ALA A 33 -14.28 34.15 26.46
C ALA A 33 -12.81 34.52 26.68
N ILE A 34 -11.92 33.53 26.69
CA ILE A 34 -10.46 33.75 26.81
C ILE A 34 -9.92 34.50 25.59
N ILE A 35 -10.34 34.11 24.39
CA ILE A 35 -9.97 34.75 23.12
C ILE A 35 -10.45 36.20 23.10
N ARG A 36 -11.69 36.46 23.52
CA ARG A 36 -12.20 37.84 23.62
C ARG A 36 -11.35 38.71 24.53
N ASP A 37 -10.99 38.23 25.71
CA ASP A 37 -10.12 38.99 26.61
C ASP A 37 -8.74 39.27 25.98
N LEU A 38 -8.16 38.31 25.26
CA LEU A 38 -6.89 38.50 24.53
C LEU A 38 -7.04 39.52 23.39
N CYS A 39 -8.15 39.48 22.65
CA CYS A 39 -8.46 40.45 21.62
C CYS A 39 -8.62 41.85 22.20
N ASP A 40 -9.26 42.00 23.36
CA ASP A 40 -9.43 43.29 24.05
C ASP A 40 -8.06 43.87 24.47
N VAL A 41 -7.14 43.03 24.95
CA VAL A 41 -5.78 43.44 25.32
C VAL A 41 -4.98 43.96 24.12
N TRP A 42 -5.09 43.30 22.97
CA TRP A 42 -4.41 43.70 21.74
C TRP A 42 -5.24 44.64 20.84
N ALA A 43 -6.37 45.14 21.33
CA ALA A 43 -7.30 46.02 20.60
C ALA A 43 -7.73 45.46 19.22
N LEU A 44 -7.93 44.14 19.13
CA LEU A 44 -8.39 43.47 17.92
C LEU A 44 -9.91 43.54 17.81
N THR A 45 -10.40 43.77 16.59
CA THR A 45 -11.83 43.77 16.29
C THR A 45 -12.29 42.37 15.90
N ASN A 46 -13.55 42.03 16.17
CA ASN A 46 -14.18 40.73 15.88
C ASN A 46 -13.44 39.53 16.49
N PRO A 47 -13.58 39.28 17.81
CA PRO A 47 -12.95 38.14 18.48
C PRO A 47 -13.26 36.77 17.85
N ASP A 48 -14.42 36.62 17.22
CA ASP A 48 -14.84 35.38 16.55
C ASP A 48 -13.99 35.04 15.30
N ASP A 49 -13.27 36.02 14.74
CA ASP A 49 -12.34 35.81 13.64
C ASP A 49 -10.99 35.23 14.11
N PHE A 50 -10.79 35.00 15.42
CA PHE A 50 -9.54 34.52 15.99
C PHE A 50 -9.67 33.17 16.69
N SER A 51 -8.55 32.46 16.79
CA SER A 51 -8.44 31.20 17.52
C SER A 51 -7.02 31.03 18.08
N LEU A 52 -6.88 30.15 19.07
CA LEU A 52 -5.58 29.75 19.58
C LEU A 52 -5.04 28.58 18.76
N GLN A 53 -3.74 28.57 18.51
CA GLN A 53 -3.03 27.51 17.81
C GLN A 53 -1.80 27.12 18.64
N PHE A 54 -1.42 25.84 18.59
CA PHE A 54 -0.15 25.41 19.14
C PHE A 54 1.00 25.99 18.31
N ASN A 55 2.01 26.55 18.98
CA ASN A 55 3.20 27.10 18.35
C ASN A 55 4.41 26.16 18.54
N GLU A 56 4.31 24.96 17.97
CA GLU A 56 5.37 23.96 17.98
C GLU A 56 5.71 23.56 16.54
N ILE A 57 7.00 23.33 16.26
CA ILE A 57 7.55 23.08 14.91
C ILE A 57 6.82 21.92 14.18
N ASN A 58 6.24 20.97 14.92
CA ASN A 58 5.54 19.80 14.37
C ASN A 58 4.06 19.73 14.77
N ARG A 59 3.51 20.77 15.40
CA ARG A 59 2.13 20.78 15.88
C ARG A 59 1.55 22.18 15.73
N HIS A 60 1.08 22.48 14.52
CA HIS A 60 0.32 23.71 14.21
C HIS A 60 -1.20 23.47 14.29
N GLY A 61 -1.62 22.62 15.23
CA GLY A 61 -3.03 22.27 15.40
C GLY A 61 -3.83 23.42 16.00
N PHE A 62 -5.05 23.63 15.49
CA PHE A 62 -5.97 24.61 16.06
C PHE A 62 -6.52 24.11 17.38
N ILE A 63 -6.61 24.99 18.38
CA ILE A 63 -7.13 24.66 19.70
C ILE A 63 -8.65 24.86 19.68
N THR A 64 -9.35 23.80 20.01
CA THR A 64 -10.80 23.70 20.12
C THR A 64 -11.18 23.31 21.54
N GLU A 65 -12.47 23.43 21.86
CA GLU A 65 -12.99 22.96 23.16
C GLU A 65 -12.75 21.46 23.39
N ARG A 66 -12.52 20.68 22.33
CA ARG A 66 -12.29 19.22 22.42
C ARG A 66 -10.85 18.88 22.77
N ASN A 67 -9.87 19.63 22.24
CA ASN A 67 -8.44 19.32 22.40
C ASN A 67 -7.72 20.26 23.40
N ARG A 68 -8.41 21.26 23.99
CA ARG A 68 -7.83 22.17 25.00
C ARG A 68 -7.21 21.47 26.21
N VAL A 69 -7.60 20.23 26.48
CA VAL A 69 -7.02 19.37 27.53
C VAL A 69 -5.55 19.03 27.26
N GLU A 70 -5.09 19.13 26.01
CA GLU A 70 -3.71 18.87 25.60
C GLU A 70 -2.76 20.03 25.97
N ILE A 71 -3.31 21.19 26.37
CA ILE A 71 -2.52 22.34 26.79
C ILE A 71 -1.79 22.02 28.09
N MET A 72 -0.46 22.05 28.01
CA MET A 72 0.45 21.85 29.13
C MET A 72 0.95 23.19 29.70
N LYS A 73 1.32 23.16 30.98
CA LYS A 73 1.94 24.30 31.64
C LYS A 73 3.26 24.66 30.95
N GLY A 74 3.41 25.94 30.61
CA GLY A 74 4.59 26.46 29.91
C GLY A 74 4.48 26.41 28.38
N ASN A 75 3.38 25.92 27.82
CA ASN A 75 3.19 26.01 26.37
C ASN A 75 3.17 27.48 25.91
N VAL A 76 3.74 27.68 24.72
CA VAL A 76 3.60 28.91 23.95
C VAL A 76 2.51 28.66 22.91
N LEU A 77 1.43 29.42 23.00
CA LEU A 77 0.31 29.40 22.08
C LEU A 77 0.39 30.64 21.19
N GLN A 78 -0.19 30.54 20.00
CA GLN A 78 -0.29 31.66 19.08
C GLN A 78 -1.76 32.03 18.89
N LEU A 79 -2.09 33.31 19.01
CA LEU A 79 -3.38 33.82 18.55
C LEU A 79 -3.26 34.11 17.05
N THR A 80 -4.10 33.44 16.27
CA THR A 80 -4.13 33.56 14.81
C THR A 80 -5.58 33.64 14.33
N PHE A 81 -5.79 33.86 13.03
CA PHE A 81 -7.13 33.83 12.46
C PHE A 81 -7.78 32.45 12.67
N SER A 82 -9.08 32.44 12.92
CA SER A 82 -9.86 31.21 13.11
C SER A 82 -9.74 30.29 11.89
N PRO A 83 -9.94 28.97 12.02
CA PRO A 83 -9.89 28.05 10.89
C PRO A 83 -10.85 28.47 9.78
N ALA A 84 -12.06 28.91 10.15
CA ALA A 84 -13.07 29.40 9.21
C ALA A 84 -12.60 30.66 8.46
N LYS A 85 -12.01 31.63 9.17
CA LYS A 85 -11.50 32.88 8.56
C LYS A 85 -10.31 32.61 7.65
N THR A 86 -9.39 31.76 8.10
CA THR A 86 -8.20 31.36 7.34
C THR A 86 -8.60 30.61 6.06
N ALA A 87 -9.56 29.67 6.16
CA ALA A 87 -10.10 28.97 5.00
C ALA A 87 -10.73 29.93 3.99
N GLU A 88 -11.50 30.92 4.45
CA GLU A 88 -12.09 31.95 3.59
C GLU A 88 -11.01 32.79 2.87
N GLN A 89 -9.97 33.21 3.58
CA GLN A 89 -8.85 33.96 2.98
C GLN A 89 -8.11 33.13 1.93
N ILE A 90 -7.83 31.86 2.21
CA ILE A 90 -7.19 30.95 1.26
C ILE A 90 -8.07 30.78 0.01
N LEU A 91 -9.36 30.51 0.18
CA LEU A 91 -10.30 30.35 -0.93
C LEU A 91 -10.36 31.60 -1.81
N TYR A 92 -10.43 32.77 -1.18
CA TYR A 92 -10.43 34.04 -1.90
C TYR A 92 -9.17 34.23 -2.74
N ARG A 93 -7.98 33.93 -2.18
CA ARG A 93 -6.70 34.00 -2.90
C ARG A 93 -6.62 32.98 -4.03
N LEU A 94 -7.09 31.75 -3.81
CA LEU A 94 -7.08 30.70 -4.84
C LEU A 94 -7.96 31.07 -6.05
N GLN A 95 -9.09 31.74 -5.80
CA GLN A 95 -10.02 32.16 -6.86
C GLN A 95 -9.55 33.43 -7.57
N ASN A 96 -9.21 34.47 -6.82
CA ASN A 96 -9.04 35.83 -7.34
C ASN A 96 -7.59 36.31 -7.40
N GLY A 97 -6.66 35.62 -6.74
CA GLY A 97 -5.26 36.01 -6.66
C GLY A 97 -4.47 35.79 -7.96
N SER A 98 -3.31 36.41 -8.03
CA SER A 98 -2.29 36.14 -9.05
C SER A 98 -1.73 34.72 -8.93
N GLN A 99 -1.00 34.24 -9.94
CA GLN A 99 -0.39 32.90 -9.88
C GLN A 99 0.56 32.72 -8.69
N GLU A 100 1.30 33.76 -8.31
CA GLU A 100 2.18 33.73 -7.14
C GLU A 100 1.37 33.65 -5.83
N GLU A 101 0.30 34.45 -5.71
CA GLU A 101 -0.59 34.42 -4.55
C GLU A 101 -1.31 33.07 -4.41
N LYS A 102 -1.69 32.46 -5.54
CA LYS A 102 -2.26 31.10 -5.56
C LYS A 102 -1.23 30.08 -5.08
N GLY A 103 0.02 30.17 -5.55
CA GLY A 103 1.11 29.29 -5.10
C GLY A 103 1.34 29.38 -3.58
N LEU A 104 1.42 30.59 -3.03
CA LEU A 104 1.56 30.81 -1.59
C LEU A 104 0.34 30.30 -0.80
N ALA A 105 -0.87 30.52 -1.31
CA ALA A 105 -2.09 30.03 -0.69
C ALA A 105 -2.16 28.49 -0.69
N LEU A 106 -1.73 27.83 -1.76
CA LEU A 106 -1.65 26.36 -1.84
C LEU A 106 -0.61 25.77 -0.88
N LYS A 107 0.54 26.44 -0.74
CA LYS A 107 1.56 26.04 0.23
C LYS A 107 1.01 26.14 1.65
N GLN A 108 0.41 27.28 2.00
CA GLN A 108 -0.24 27.49 3.30
C GLN A 108 -1.37 26.47 3.53
N LEU A 109 -2.17 26.17 2.50
CA LEU A 109 -3.22 25.16 2.56
C LEU A 109 -2.65 23.78 2.89
N THR A 110 -1.53 23.40 2.28
CA THR A 110 -0.90 22.10 2.52
C THR A 110 -0.48 21.93 3.99
N GLU A 111 0.08 22.98 4.59
CA GLU A 111 0.51 22.97 6.00
C GLU A 111 -0.68 22.91 6.96
N LEU A 112 -1.77 23.64 6.67
CA LEU A 112 -2.95 23.69 7.53
C LEU A 112 -3.91 22.51 7.34
N ALA A 113 -3.93 21.87 6.16
CA ALA A 113 -4.80 20.74 5.86
C ALA A 113 -4.48 19.49 6.69
N ILE A 114 -3.30 19.42 7.32
CA ILE A 114 -2.93 18.38 8.28
C ILE A 114 -3.84 18.46 9.54
N ASP A 115 -4.35 19.63 9.89
CA ASP A 115 -5.25 19.81 11.03
C ASP A 115 -6.71 19.50 10.64
N SER A 116 -7.31 18.52 11.33
CA SER A 116 -8.69 18.09 11.08
C SER A 116 -9.75 19.19 11.25
N THR A 117 -9.51 20.15 12.17
CA THR A 117 -10.44 21.26 12.41
C THR A 117 -10.45 22.20 11.22
N PHE A 118 -9.27 22.56 10.72
CA PHE A 118 -9.12 23.37 9.53
C PHE A 118 -9.64 22.64 8.27
N ALA A 119 -9.29 21.38 8.09
CA ALA A 119 -9.75 20.58 6.95
C ALA A 119 -11.29 20.55 6.88
N GLN A 120 -11.96 20.35 8.01
CA GLN A 120 -13.42 20.37 8.10
C GLN A 120 -14.01 21.73 7.68
N GLU A 121 -13.48 22.84 8.19
CA GLU A 121 -13.96 24.18 7.82
C GLU A 121 -13.73 24.49 6.34
N PHE A 122 -12.57 24.10 5.80
CA PHE A 122 -12.26 24.28 4.38
C PHE A 122 -13.19 23.48 3.48
N ILE A 123 -13.50 22.23 3.85
CA ILE A 123 -14.46 21.37 3.15
C ILE A 123 -15.88 21.94 3.23
N ASN A 124 -16.32 22.40 4.42
CA ASN A 124 -17.63 23.01 4.62
C ASN A 124 -17.85 24.24 3.71
N LYS A 125 -16.78 25.00 3.44
CA LYS A 125 -16.78 26.14 2.51
C LYS A 125 -16.60 25.75 1.04
N LYS A 126 -16.78 24.47 0.69
CA LYS A 126 -16.62 23.90 -0.67
C LYS A 126 -15.20 24.03 -1.22
N GLY A 127 -14.20 24.11 -0.35
CA GLY A 127 -12.80 24.22 -0.76
C GLY A 127 -12.26 22.98 -1.45
N LEU A 128 -12.67 21.78 -1.01
CA LEU A 128 -12.28 20.53 -1.68
C LEU A 128 -12.73 20.49 -3.15
N GLN A 129 -13.94 20.95 -3.44
CA GLN A 129 -14.44 21.02 -4.82
C GLN A 129 -13.60 21.96 -5.68
N LEU A 130 -13.13 23.08 -5.12
CA LEU A 130 -12.23 23.99 -5.83
C LEU A 130 -10.91 23.29 -6.17
N ILE A 131 -10.32 22.56 -5.23
CA ILE A 131 -9.07 21.80 -5.44
C ILE A 131 -9.26 20.70 -6.50
N ILE A 132 -10.36 19.96 -6.46
CA ILE A 132 -10.72 18.96 -7.49
C ILE A 132 -10.79 19.64 -8.87
N ASN A 133 -11.50 20.76 -8.98
CA ASN A 133 -11.63 21.50 -10.24
C ASN A 133 -10.28 22.05 -10.74
N MET A 134 -9.38 22.46 -9.85
CA MET A 134 -8.03 22.93 -10.21
C MET A 134 -7.17 21.80 -10.79
N ILE A 135 -7.31 20.58 -10.23
CA ILE A 135 -6.62 19.38 -10.75
C ILE A 135 -7.21 19.00 -12.10
N GLU A 136 -8.54 18.86 -12.22
CA GLU A 136 -9.21 18.49 -13.47
C GLU A 136 -9.02 19.51 -14.59
N GLY A 137 -9.07 20.80 -14.25
CA GLY A 137 -8.95 21.90 -15.20
C GLY A 137 -7.53 22.13 -15.71
N GLY A 138 -6.52 21.43 -15.19
CA GLY A 138 -5.13 21.59 -15.59
C GLY A 138 -4.58 23.01 -15.37
N THR A 139 -5.17 23.76 -14.43
CA THR A 139 -4.84 25.17 -14.19
C THR A 139 -3.49 25.36 -13.50
N CYS A 140 -2.96 24.29 -12.90
CA CYS A 140 -1.73 24.28 -12.14
C CYS A 140 -0.69 23.37 -12.82
N THR A 141 0.55 23.84 -12.93
CA THR A 141 1.68 23.08 -13.46
C THR A 141 2.90 23.24 -12.54
N GLY A 142 3.83 22.29 -12.60
CA GLY A 142 5.05 22.30 -11.77
C GLY A 142 4.75 22.36 -10.27
N GLU A 143 5.41 23.27 -9.55
CA GLU A 143 5.30 23.41 -8.09
C GLU A 143 3.84 23.67 -7.62
N GLY A 144 3.06 24.43 -8.38
CA GLY A 144 1.65 24.67 -8.06
C GLY A 144 0.82 23.39 -8.08
N LEU A 145 1.10 22.48 -9.03
CA LEU A 145 0.42 21.18 -9.07
C LEU A 145 0.86 20.29 -7.90
N ALA A 146 2.14 20.35 -7.51
CA ALA A 146 2.65 19.60 -6.36
C ALA A 146 1.90 19.97 -5.07
N TYR A 147 1.78 21.28 -4.76
CA TYR A 147 1.01 21.72 -3.59
C TYR A 147 -0.47 21.42 -3.72
N THR A 148 -1.06 21.51 -4.92
CA THR A 148 -2.49 21.21 -5.11
C THR A 148 -2.79 19.73 -4.82
N LEU A 149 -1.98 18.81 -5.34
CA LEU A 149 -2.14 17.37 -5.10
C LEU A 149 -1.86 17.03 -3.63
N LYS A 150 -0.82 17.63 -3.03
CA LYS A 150 -0.51 17.37 -1.63
C LYS A 150 -1.61 17.88 -0.70
N ALA A 151 -2.11 19.10 -0.91
CA ALA A 151 -3.27 19.62 -0.18
C ALA A 151 -4.50 18.72 -0.33
N PHE A 152 -4.74 18.18 -1.52
CA PHE A 152 -5.82 17.22 -1.74
C PHE A 152 -5.64 15.94 -0.90
N VAL A 153 -4.43 15.36 -0.86
CA VAL A 153 -4.11 14.20 -0.02
C VAL A 153 -4.43 14.48 1.45
N GLU A 154 -3.89 15.57 1.99
CA GLU A 154 -4.09 15.94 3.41
C GLU A 154 -5.58 16.15 3.75
N LEU A 155 -6.35 16.81 2.86
CA LEU A 155 -7.78 17.04 3.08
C LEU A 155 -8.59 15.72 3.08
N MET A 156 -8.21 14.76 2.26
CA MET A 156 -8.92 13.48 2.13
C MET A 156 -8.54 12.48 3.23
N ASP A 157 -7.34 12.60 3.82
CA ASP A 157 -6.84 11.69 4.87
C ASP A 157 -7.71 11.70 6.14
N HIS A 158 -8.34 12.86 6.44
CA HIS A 158 -9.30 12.99 7.55
C HIS A 158 -10.59 12.20 7.38
N SER A 159 -10.81 11.58 6.21
CA SER A 159 -12.00 10.74 5.92
C SER A 159 -13.35 11.47 6.10
N ILE A 160 -13.34 12.81 5.97
CA ILE A 160 -14.54 13.67 6.06
C ILE A 160 -15.45 13.47 4.84
N VAL A 161 -14.85 13.21 3.67
CA VAL A 161 -15.54 13.05 2.39
C VAL A 161 -15.17 11.69 1.79
N SER A 162 -16.16 10.99 1.23
CA SER A 162 -15.90 9.73 0.53
C SER A 162 -15.09 9.97 -0.75
N TRP A 163 -14.13 9.08 -1.00
CA TRP A 163 -13.40 8.99 -2.26
C TRP A 163 -14.33 8.77 -3.46
N ASP A 164 -15.59 8.37 -3.26
CA ASP A 164 -16.60 8.22 -4.31
C ASP A 164 -17.05 9.55 -4.95
N VAL A 165 -16.72 10.71 -4.37
CA VAL A 165 -17.02 12.03 -4.97
C VAL A 165 -16.24 12.34 -6.25
N LEU A 166 -15.09 11.68 -6.47
CA LEU A 166 -14.16 11.99 -7.57
C LEU A 166 -14.63 11.48 -8.94
N ASP A 167 -14.68 12.34 -9.95
CA ASP A 167 -15.12 11.92 -11.27
C ASP A 167 -14.02 11.16 -12.05
N PRO A 168 -14.38 10.41 -13.11
CA PRO A 168 -13.41 9.75 -13.97
C PRO A 168 -12.38 10.72 -14.59
N ALA A 169 -12.76 12.00 -14.78
CA ALA A 169 -11.87 13.04 -15.28
C ALA A 169 -10.70 13.28 -14.30
N PHE A 170 -10.98 13.45 -13.01
CA PHE A 170 -9.97 13.53 -11.96
C PHE A 170 -8.98 12.37 -11.99
N ILE A 171 -9.48 11.13 -12.02
CA ILE A 171 -8.65 9.92 -12.03
C ILE A 171 -7.72 9.92 -13.25
N LYS A 172 -8.26 10.30 -14.41
CA LYS A 172 -7.47 10.40 -15.64
C LYS A 172 -6.34 11.42 -15.50
N THR A 173 -6.61 12.63 -15.01
CA THR A 173 -5.57 13.67 -14.86
C THR A 173 -4.48 13.26 -13.86
N VAL A 174 -4.85 12.63 -12.75
CA VAL A 174 -3.87 12.11 -11.78
C VAL A 174 -3.04 10.98 -12.38
N SER A 175 -3.67 10.09 -13.16
CA SER A 175 -2.95 9.00 -13.86
C SER A 175 -1.96 9.48 -14.91
N GLU A 176 -2.26 10.59 -15.59
CA GLU A 176 -1.35 11.21 -16.56
C GLU A 176 -0.06 11.64 -15.87
N SER A 177 -0.16 12.17 -14.64
CA SER A 177 0.99 12.57 -13.83
C SER A 177 1.90 11.39 -13.46
N ILE A 178 1.34 10.19 -13.27
CA ILE A 178 2.11 8.96 -13.00
C ILE A 178 2.80 8.46 -14.27
N ASN A 179 2.11 8.51 -15.41
CA ASN A 179 2.63 8.01 -16.68
C ASN A 179 3.75 8.88 -17.29
N MET A 180 4.04 10.06 -16.71
CA MET A 180 5.14 10.93 -17.14
C MET A 180 6.52 10.37 -16.74
N ARG A 181 7.39 10.12 -17.74
CA ARG A 181 8.75 9.56 -17.51
C ARG A 181 9.72 10.48 -16.75
N LYS A 182 9.45 11.79 -16.73
CA LYS A 182 10.28 12.81 -16.05
C LYS A 182 9.35 13.81 -15.33
N GLY A 183 8.60 13.32 -14.35
CA GLY A 183 7.77 14.13 -13.49
C GLY A 183 8.56 14.69 -12.29
N ASP A 184 8.02 15.76 -11.70
CA ASP A 184 8.45 16.23 -10.38
C ASP A 184 8.20 15.15 -9.32
N ALA A 185 9.12 15.00 -8.37
CA ALA A 185 9.05 13.95 -7.36
C ALA A 185 7.84 14.11 -6.43
N CYS A 186 7.48 15.33 -6.04
CA CYS A 186 6.37 15.60 -5.13
C CYS A 186 5.02 15.35 -5.83
N ILE A 187 4.91 15.72 -7.12
CA ILE A 187 3.74 15.41 -7.94
C ILE A 187 3.55 13.90 -8.04
N LEU A 188 4.61 13.17 -8.38
CA LEU A 188 4.54 11.71 -8.54
C LEU A 188 4.20 11.00 -7.22
N GLN A 189 4.81 11.41 -6.10
CA GLN A 189 4.50 10.87 -4.78
C GLN A 189 3.02 11.05 -4.44
N SER A 190 2.51 12.27 -4.56
CA SER A 190 1.11 12.60 -4.25
C SER A 190 0.15 11.86 -5.20
N ALA A 191 0.47 11.79 -6.49
CA ALA A 191 -0.36 11.09 -7.46
C ALA A 191 -0.45 9.58 -7.18
N LEU A 192 0.67 8.93 -6.83
CA LEU A 192 0.69 7.51 -6.45
C LEU A 192 -0.17 7.25 -5.21
N GLU A 193 -0.04 8.11 -4.20
CA GLU A 193 -0.79 8.02 -2.93
C GLU A 193 -2.30 8.25 -3.14
N ILE A 194 -2.69 9.21 -3.98
CA ILE A 194 -4.09 9.42 -4.38
C ILE A 194 -4.65 8.17 -5.04
N MET A 195 -3.92 7.59 -5.99
CA MET A 195 -4.39 6.40 -6.72
C MET A 195 -4.50 5.18 -5.81
N GLU A 196 -3.55 5.00 -4.88
CA GLU A 196 -3.60 3.95 -3.87
C GLU A 196 -4.85 4.09 -3.02
N ASN A 197 -5.09 5.29 -2.49
CA ASN A 197 -6.24 5.56 -1.63
C ASN A 197 -7.57 5.39 -2.36
N ILE A 198 -7.66 5.78 -3.64
CA ILE A 198 -8.86 5.52 -4.45
C ILE A 198 -9.11 4.01 -4.56
N VAL A 199 -8.07 3.21 -4.82
CA VAL A 199 -8.19 1.75 -4.95
C VAL A 199 -8.61 1.10 -3.62
N LEU A 200 -8.06 1.56 -2.50
CA LEU A 200 -8.35 0.97 -1.18
C LEU A 200 -9.73 1.36 -0.65
N HIS A 201 -10.11 2.63 -0.81
CA HIS A 201 -11.23 3.24 -0.09
C HIS A 201 -12.48 3.53 -0.95
N SER A 202 -12.39 3.54 -2.28
CA SER A 202 -13.59 3.66 -3.13
C SER A 202 -14.26 2.31 -3.37
N ALA A 203 -15.60 2.31 -3.41
CA ALA A 203 -16.37 1.11 -3.70
C ALA A 203 -16.32 0.69 -5.17
N ASN A 204 -16.27 1.66 -6.11
CA ASN A 204 -16.57 1.40 -7.52
C ASN A 204 -15.51 1.94 -8.50
N LYS A 205 -14.39 2.49 -8.02
CA LYS A 205 -13.38 3.15 -8.88
C LYS A 205 -12.18 2.28 -9.23
N TYR A 206 -12.11 1.06 -8.70
CA TYR A 206 -11.04 0.11 -8.99
C TYR A 206 -10.81 -0.06 -10.49
N SER A 207 -11.86 -0.32 -11.27
CA SER A 207 -11.74 -0.56 -12.70
C SER A 207 -11.26 0.65 -13.50
N LEU A 208 -11.57 1.87 -13.02
CA LEU A 208 -11.10 3.11 -13.65
C LEU A 208 -9.59 3.30 -13.42
N VAL A 209 -9.14 3.07 -12.20
CA VAL A 209 -7.71 3.16 -11.85
C VAL A 209 -6.92 2.08 -12.59
N GLU A 210 -7.43 0.85 -12.64
CA GLU A 210 -6.80 -0.27 -13.34
C GLU A 210 -6.59 0.01 -14.84
N GLN A 211 -7.56 0.64 -15.51
CA GLN A 211 -7.44 1.00 -16.93
C GLN A 211 -6.40 2.09 -17.17
N ALA A 212 -6.19 2.97 -16.18
CA ALA A 212 -5.30 4.12 -16.30
C ALA A 212 -3.86 3.81 -15.87
N VAL A 213 -3.68 2.92 -14.90
CA VAL A 213 -2.39 2.59 -14.28
C VAL A 213 -2.27 1.08 -14.08
N THR A 214 -1.34 0.46 -14.81
CA THR A 214 -1.06 -0.97 -14.68
C THR A 214 0.12 -1.23 -13.74
N PRO A 215 0.17 -2.38 -13.04
CA PRO A 215 1.32 -2.75 -12.22
C PRO A 215 2.65 -2.76 -12.98
N VAL A 216 2.62 -3.07 -14.27
CA VAL A 216 3.82 -3.07 -15.14
C VAL A 216 4.34 -1.65 -15.36
N ASN A 217 3.44 -0.67 -15.58
CA ASN A 217 3.83 0.74 -15.70
C ASN A 217 4.48 1.25 -14.41
N LEU A 218 4.02 0.77 -13.25
CA LEU A 218 4.54 1.19 -11.95
C LEU A 218 5.97 0.72 -11.67
N ILE A 219 6.43 -0.34 -12.33
CA ILE A 219 7.80 -0.87 -12.14
C ILE A 219 8.87 0.16 -12.53
N GLN A 220 8.60 1.04 -13.49
CA GLN A 220 9.56 2.09 -13.86
C GLN A 220 9.87 3.04 -12.68
N HIS A 221 8.91 3.26 -11.78
CA HIS A 221 9.09 4.15 -10.63
C HIS A 221 9.94 3.52 -9.52
N LEU A 222 10.07 2.19 -9.51
CA LEU A 222 10.99 1.49 -8.61
C LEU A 222 12.46 1.77 -8.93
N GLN A 223 12.77 2.25 -10.14
CA GLN A 223 14.11 2.67 -10.55
C GLN A 223 14.44 4.11 -10.10
N SER A 224 13.50 4.81 -9.46
CA SER A 224 13.73 6.12 -8.87
C SER A 224 14.78 6.05 -7.75
N SER A 225 15.58 7.11 -7.60
CA SER A 225 16.50 7.26 -6.46
C SER A 225 15.78 7.68 -5.17
N ASN A 226 14.49 8.03 -5.25
CA ASN A 226 13.71 8.50 -4.12
C ASN A 226 12.96 7.30 -3.47
N PRO A 227 13.26 6.97 -2.20
CA PRO A 227 12.67 5.80 -1.53
C PRO A 227 11.16 5.92 -1.31
N ASP A 228 10.62 7.13 -1.13
CA ASP A 228 9.18 7.34 -0.97
C ASP A 228 8.42 7.08 -2.27
N ILE A 229 9.01 7.41 -3.43
CA ILE A 229 8.43 7.05 -4.74
C ILE A 229 8.40 5.53 -4.89
N GLN A 230 9.49 4.85 -4.55
CA GLN A 230 9.53 3.39 -4.60
C GLN A 230 8.46 2.79 -3.67
N LYS A 231 8.32 3.32 -2.45
CA LYS A 231 7.34 2.88 -1.46
C LYS A 231 5.91 3.05 -1.98
N ASN A 232 5.55 4.26 -2.43
CA ASN A 232 4.20 4.54 -2.95
C ASN A 232 3.88 3.71 -4.21
N ALA A 233 4.88 3.43 -5.05
CA ALA A 233 4.70 2.55 -6.21
C ALA A 233 4.40 1.10 -5.81
N ILE A 234 5.13 0.53 -4.83
CA ILE A 234 4.81 -0.82 -4.32
C ILE A 234 3.47 -0.82 -3.60
N ALA A 235 3.15 0.21 -2.84
CA ALA A 235 1.87 0.33 -2.13
C ALA A 235 0.68 0.33 -3.10
N LEU A 236 0.77 1.08 -4.20
CA LEU A 236 -0.24 1.03 -5.27
C LEU A 236 -0.30 -0.34 -5.97
N ILE A 237 0.84 -1.01 -6.22
CA ILE A 237 0.85 -2.39 -6.75
C ILE A 237 0.11 -3.33 -5.78
N ASN A 238 0.40 -3.23 -4.48
CA ASN A 238 -0.26 -4.03 -3.44
C ASN A 238 -1.76 -3.76 -3.40
N ALA A 239 -2.19 -2.50 -3.46
CA ALA A 239 -3.60 -2.13 -3.49
C ALA A 239 -4.33 -2.70 -4.72
N LEU A 240 -3.72 -2.56 -5.91
CA LEU A 240 -4.26 -3.12 -7.15
C LEU A 240 -4.38 -4.64 -7.10
N PHE A 241 -3.37 -5.30 -6.52
CA PHE A 241 -3.33 -6.76 -6.37
C PHE A 241 -4.38 -7.24 -5.33
N LEU A 242 -4.50 -6.56 -4.20
CA LEU A 242 -5.46 -6.89 -3.14
C LEU A 242 -6.90 -6.85 -3.65
N LYS A 243 -7.27 -5.81 -4.43
CA LYS A 243 -8.63 -5.62 -4.95
C LYS A 243 -8.93 -6.36 -6.26
N ALA A 244 -7.92 -6.94 -6.91
CA ALA A 244 -8.08 -7.68 -8.16
C ALA A 244 -8.92 -8.96 -7.98
N ASP A 245 -9.66 -9.33 -9.04
CA ASP A 245 -10.31 -10.63 -9.15
C ASP A 245 -9.28 -11.78 -9.31
N PRO A 246 -9.67 -13.05 -9.09
CA PRO A 246 -8.75 -14.18 -9.14
C PRO A 246 -7.97 -14.34 -10.45
N GLU A 247 -8.56 -14.05 -11.61
CA GLU A 247 -7.86 -14.15 -12.90
C GLU A 247 -6.82 -13.05 -13.05
N LYS A 248 -7.17 -11.83 -12.64
CA LYS A 248 -6.25 -10.69 -12.63
C LYS A 248 -5.11 -10.88 -11.65
N ARG A 249 -5.38 -11.39 -10.45
CA ARG A 249 -4.36 -11.74 -9.45
C ARG A 249 -3.28 -12.66 -10.03
N LYS A 250 -3.68 -13.66 -10.82
CA LYS A 250 -2.75 -14.55 -11.55
C LYS A 250 -1.90 -13.77 -12.54
N ARG A 251 -2.50 -12.95 -13.42
CA ARG A 251 -1.77 -12.13 -14.41
C ARG A 251 -0.79 -11.15 -13.76
N ILE A 252 -1.19 -10.49 -12.67
CA ILE A 252 -0.31 -9.59 -11.91
C ILE A 252 0.91 -10.37 -11.40
N THR A 253 0.68 -11.57 -10.86
CA THR A 253 1.75 -12.41 -10.33
C THR A 253 2.68 -12.94 -11.40
N GLU A 254 2.18 -13.38 -12.55
CA GLU A 254 3.00 -13.80 -13.69
C GLU A 254 3.94 -12.66 -14.13
N ASN A 255 3.42 -11.44 -14.20
CA ASN A 255 4.23 -10.25 -14.49
C ASN A 255 5.28 -9.99 -13.40
N LEU A 256 4.88 -9.98 -12.13
CA LEU A 256 5.80 -9.73 -11.01
C LEU A 256 6.87 -10.83 -10.85
N GLN A 257 6.55 -12.07 -11.21
CA GLN A 257 7.49 -13.19 -11.19
C GLN A 257 8.46 -13.18 -12.37
N SER A 258 8.19 -12.38 -13.41
CA SER A 258 9.11 -12.25 -14.54
C SER A 258 10.51 -11.82 -14.06
N LYS A 259 11.54 -12.42 -14.67
CA LYS A 259 12.94 -12.19 -14.28
C LYS A 259 13.32 -10.71 -14.33
N SER A 260 12.77 -9.95 -15.29
CA SER A 260 13.00 -8.51 -15.42
C SER A 260 12.47 -7.75 -14.21
N ILE A 261 11.21 -7.96 -13.82
CA ILE A 261 10.59 -7.23 -12.72
C ILE A 261 11.19 -7.63 -11.37
N ARG A 262 11.42 -8.92 -11.13
CA ARG A 262 12.10 -9.39 -9.93
C ARG A 262 13.49 -8.77 -9.78
N ASN A 263 14.24 -8.65 -10.87
CA ASN A 263 15.55 -8.00 -10.85
C ASN A 263 15.46 -6.50 -10.55
N VAL A 264 14.40 -5.81 -11.00
CA VAL A 264 14.18 -4.39 -10.66
C VAL A 264 13.97 -4.23 -9.16
N ILE A 265 13.08 -5.03 -8.55
CA ILE A 265 12.84 -4.99 -7.10
C ILE A 265 14.12 -5.36 -6.33
N LEU A 266 14.80 -6.44 -6.74
CA LEU A 266 16.01 -6.89 -6.08
C LEU A 266 17.13 -5.85 -6.12
N ASN A 267 17.39 -5.24 -7.27
CA ASN A 267 18.54 -4.35 -7.44
C ASN A 267 18.26 -2.91 -6.95
N ASN A 268 17.03 -2.40 -7.10
CA ASN A 268 16.73 -1.01 -6.80
C ASN A 268 16.09 -0.81 -5.42
N VAL A 269 15.43 -1.84 -4.86
CA VAL A 269 14.76 -1.76 -3.55
C VAL A 269 15.54 -2.57 -2.51
N ILE A 270 15.78 -3.86 -2.75
CA ILE A 270 16.40 -4.74 -1.73
C ILE A 270 17.91 -4.49 -1.59
N ARG A 271 18.62 -4.36 -2.73
CA ARG A 271 20.06 -4.07 -2.80
C ARG A 271 20.35 -2.60 -3.11
N GLY A 272 19.34 -1.75 -2.94
CA GLY A 272 19.48 -0.31 -3.15
C GLY A 272 20.57 0.28 -2.25
N SER A 273 21.02 1.49 -2.60
CA SER A 273 22.05 2.21 -1.83
C SER A 273 21.56 2.69 -0.46
N SER A 274 20.25 2.82 -0.28
CA SER A 274 19.60 3.20 0.98
C SER A 274 19.21 1.97 1.78
N SER A 275 19.39 2.04 3.11
CA SER A 275 18.82 1.06 4.02
C SER A 275 17.29 1.05 3.92
N ILE A 276 16.68 -0.12 3.99
CA ILE A 276 15.23 -0.30 3.86
C ILE A 276 14.55 0.21 5.14
N GLY A 277 13.71 1.24 5.02
CA GLY A 277 12.88 1.76 6.12
C GLY A 277 11.73 0.83 6.51
N THR A 278 11.12 1.09 7.66
CA THR A 278 10.01 0.30 8.23
C THR A 278 8.80 0.22 7.30
N GLU A 279 8.43 1.32 6.67
CA GLU A 279 7.27 1.39 5.78
C GLU A 279 7.51 0.59 4.49
N MET A 280 8.71 0.70 3.92
CA MET A 280 9.09 -0.08 2.73
C MET A 280 9.14 -1.58 3.05
N ALA A 281 9.72 -1.96 4.20
CA ALA A 281 9.74 -3.35 4.64
C ALA A 281 8.33 -3.92 4.79
N HIS A 282 7.40 -3.13 5.35
CA HIS A 282 5.98 -3.50 5.42
C HIS A 282 5.38 -3.73 4.03
N GLN A 283 5.63 -2.82 3.07
CA GLN A 283 5.11 -2.98 1.70
C GLN A 283 5.65 -4.23 0.99
N LEU A 284 6.93 -4.58 1.20
CA LEU A 284 7.51 -5.81 0.67
C LEU A 284 6.91 -7.07 1.32
N TYR A 285 6.65 -7.02 2.63
CA TYR A 285 5.98 -8.09 3.35
C TYR A 285 4.55 -8.32 2.83
N VAL A 286 3.78 -7.25 2.61
CA VAL A 286 2.43 -7.33 2.03
C VAL A 286 2.49 -7.93 0.63
N LEU A 287 3.42 -7.47 -0.22
CA LEU A 287 3.60 -8.01 -1.57
C LEU A 287 3.90 -9.51 -1.54
N GLN A 288 4.84 -9.94 -0.70
CA GLN A 288 5.22 -11.34 -0.54
C GLN A 288 4.02 -12.19 -0.05
N SER A 289 3.27 -11.68 0.92
CA SER A 289 2.07 -12.35 1.45
C SER A 289 1.01 -12.53 0.37
N LEU A 290 0.73 -11.48 -0.43
CA LEU A 290 -0.21 -11.54 -1.55
C LEU A 290 0.22 -12.57 -2.60
N MET A 291 1.52 -12.65 -2.91
CA MET A 291 2.04 -13.64 -3.85
C MET A 291 1.89 -15.08 -3.32
N PHE A 292 2.17 -15.32 -2.04
CA PHE A 292 2.02 -16.65 -1.45
C PHE A 292 0.55 -17.08 -1.31
N ASN A 293 -0.35 -16.15 -1.01
CA ASN A 293 -1.78 -16.45 -0.87
C ASN A 293 -2.40 -17.00 -2.18
N LEU A 294 -1.77 -16.80 -3.34
CA LEU A 294 -2.23 -17.45 -4.58
C LEU A 294 -1.97 -18.94 -4.63
N LEU A 295 -0.98 -19.42 -3.88
CA LEU A 295 -0.70 -20.84 -3.75
C LEU A 295 -1.73 -21.52 -2.86
N GLU A 296 -2.42 -20.78 -1.99
CA GLU A 296 -3.42 -21.35 -1.07
C GLU A 296 -4.58 -22.03 -1.82
N GLY A 297 -5.02 -21.45 -2.94
CA GLY A 297 -6.05 -22.09 -3.77
C GLY A 297 -5.61 -23.45 -4.29
N ARG A 298 -4.34 -23.59 -4.71
CA ARG A 298 -3.80 -24.89 -5.16
C ARG A 298 -3.53 -25.82 -3.97
N ARG A 299 -2.99 -25.29 -2.87
CA ARG A 299 -2.75 -26.04 -1.63
C ARG A 299 -4.03 -26.65 -1.07
N GLY A 300 -5.15 -25.95 -1.24
CA GLY A 300 -6.49 -26.34 -0.79
C GLY A 300 -7.30 -27.17 -1.79
N THR A 301 -6.78 -27.44 -2.99
CA THR A 301 -7.52 -28.15 -4.05
C THR A 301 -7.09 -29.61 -4.10
N GLU A 302 -8.04 -30.51 -3.84
CA GLU A 302 -7.88 -31.94 -4.08
C GLU A 302 -7.67 -32.21 -5.57
N ILE A 303 -6.89 -33.23 -5.88
CA ILE A 303 -6.67 -33.61 -7.27
C ILE A 303 -7.88 -34.35 -7.84
N ASP A 304 -8.27 -34.03 -9.08
CA ASP A 304 -9.19 -34.89 -9.82
C ASP A 304 -8.43 -36.08 -10.39
N ILE A 305 -8.66 -37.25 -9.82
CA ILE A 305 -8.03 -38.52 -10.19
C ILE A 305 -8.30 -38.88 -11.66
N ASN A 306 -9.39 -38.37 -12.25
CA ASN A 306 -9.75 -38.61 -13.65
C ASN A 306 -9.24 -37.52 -14.60
N ASP A 307 -8.61 -36.45 -14.09
CA ASP A 307 -8.06 -35.40 -14.92
C ASP A 307 -6.89 -35.92 -15.77
N GLN A 308 -7.04 -35.81 -17.09
CA GLN A 308 -6.03 -36.28 -18.04
C GLN A 308 -4.71 -35.49 -17.91
N GLY A 309 -4.76 -34.24 -17.46
CA GLY A 309 -3.57 -33.41 -17.22
C GLY A 309 -2.71 -33.97 -16.09
N THR A 310 -3.33 -34.20 -14.94
CA THR A 310 -2.74 -34.84 -13.76
C THR A 310 -2.11 -36.19 -14.10
N VAL A 311 -2.89 -37.08 -14.72
CA VAL A 311 -2.41 -38.43 -15.08
C VAL A 311 -1.21 -38.33 -16.02
N LYS A 312 -1.23 -37.39 -16.97
CA LYS A 312 -0.11 -37.14 -17.89
C LYS A 312 1.12 -36.61 -17.17
N ASP A 313 0.97 -35.68 -16.22
CA ASP A 313 2.10 -35.14 -15.46
C ASP A 313 2.75 -36.21 -14.58
N ILE A 314 1.96 -37.03 -13.87
CA ILE A 314 2.48 -38.18 -13.11
C ILE A 314 3.22 -39.17 -14.01
N LEU A 315 2.65 -39.50 -15.18
CA LEU A 315 3.32 -40.37 -16.15
C LEU A 315 4.63 -39.75 -16.65
N ASN A 316 4.69 -38.42 -16.83
CA ASN A 316 5.91 -37.74 -17.24
C ASN A 316 6.99 -37.79 -16.15
N LEU A 317 6.64 -37.70 -14.86
CA LEU A 317 7.60 -37.86 -13.75
C LEU A 317 8.33 -39.19 -13.85
N ARG A 318 7.57 -40.27 -14.08
CA ARG A 318 8.10 -41.61 -14.30
C ARG A 318 9.09 -41.67 -15.46
N LYS A 319 8.72 -41.07 -16.60
CA LYS A 319 9.59 -41.03 -17.78
C LYS A 319 10.89 -40.28 -17.50
N ILE A 320 10.82 -39.11 -16.87
CA ILE A 320 12.02 -38.31 -16.56
C ILE A 320 12.95 -39.10 -15.61
N ALA A 321 12.40 -39.84 -14.64
CA ALA A 321 13.17 -40.62 -13.70
C ALA A 321 13.81 -41.89 -14.30
N PHE A 322 13.11 -42.62 -15.18
CA PHE A 322 13.51 -43.99 -15.57
C PHE A 322 13.70 -44.23 -17.08
N ASP A 323 13.15 -43.42 -18.00
CA ASP A 323 13.29 -43.66 -19.46
C ASP A 323 14.70 -43.32 -20.00
N SER A 324 15.66 -43.03 -19.12
CA SER A 324 17.09 -42.92 -19.50
C SER A 324 17.77 -44.29 -19.61
N GLU A 325 17.14 -45.38 -19.13
CA GLU A 325 17.62 -46.74 -19.34
C GLU A 325 16.84 -47.43 -20.48
N PRO A 326 17.50 -47.89 -21.56
CA PRO A 326 16.83 -48.67 -22.59
C PRO A 326 16.41 -50.02 -22.01
N ASP A 327 15.10 -50.22 -21.83
CA ASP A 327 14.52 -51.45 -21.30
C ASP A 327 14.80 -52.64 -22.25
N PRO A 328 15.57 -53.67 -21.83
CA PRO A 328 15.95 -54.77 -22.71
C PRO A 328 14.82 -55.77 -22.99
N ASN A 329 13.63 -55.63 -22.38
CA ASN A 329 12.52 -56.58 -22.54
C ASN A 329 11.13 -55.90 -22.66
N PRO A 330 10.61 -55.68 -23.87
CA PRO A 330 9.36 -54.94 -24.11
C PRO A 330 8.05 -55.71 -23.78
N ILE A 331 8.13 -56.90 -23.16
CA ILE A 331 7.02 -57.87 -23.09
C ILE A 331 6.38 -57.97 -21.69
N ALA A 332 6.96 -57.37 -20.64
CA ALA A 332 6.27 -57.27 -19.35
C ALA A 332 4.98 -56.44 -19.52
N SER A 333 3.87 -56.88 -18.95
CA SER A 333 2.60 -56.13 -18.95
C SER A 333 2.90 -54.69 -18.52
N ARG A 334 2.73 -53.71 -19.42
CA ARG A 334 3.12 -52.31 -19.16
C ARG A 334 2.62 -51.81 -17.80
N ARG A 335 1.45 -52.29 -17.35
CA ARG A 335 0.86 -51.96 -16.04
C ARG A 335 1.70 -52.46 -14.85
N GLU A 336 2.27 -53.66 -14.90
CA GLU A 336 3.17 -54.18 -13.86
C GLU A 336 4.53 -53.48 -13.85
N SER A 337 4.97 -52.96 -15.00
CA SER A 337 6.16 -52.11 -15.06
C SER A 337 5.90 -50.75 -14.40
N HIS A 338 4.78 -50.10 -14.74
CA HIS A 338 4.41 -48.80 -14.19
C HIS A 338 4.25 -48.82 -12.67
N ALA A 339 3.58 -49.86 -12.12
CA ALA A 339 3.39 -49.97 -10.68
C ALA A 339 4.71 -50.13 -9.90
N ARG A 340 5.71 -50.81 -10.50
CA ARG A 340 7.06 -50.90 -9.91
C ARG A 340 7.78 -49.56 -9.94
N ASP A 341 7.66 -48.82 -11.04
CA ASP A 341 8.28 -47.48 -11.16
C ASP A 341 7.66 -46.48 -10.18
N PHE A 342 6.32 -46.52 -10.00
CA PHE A 342 5.65 -45.66 -9.02
C PHE A 342 6.03 -46.02 -7.58
N LYS A 343 6.19 -47.31 -7.28
CA LYS A 343 6.76 -47.74 -6.00
C LYS A 343 8.18 -47.20 -5.78
N LYS A 344 9.02 -47.26 -6.82
CA LYS A 344 10.40 -46.71 -6.79
C LYS A 344 10.44 -45.19 -6.66
N LEU A 345 9.42 -44.49 -7.17
CA LEU A 345 9.23 -43.05 -6.95
C LEU A 345 8.80 -42.72 -5.52
N GLY A 346 8.38 -43.72 -4.74
CA GLY A 346 7.97 -43.55 -3.35
C GLY A 346 6.50 -43.12 -3.19
N PHE A 347 5.63 -43.46 -4.15
CA PHE A 347 4.18 -43.33 -3.95
C PHE A 347 3.67 -44.40 -2.98
N GLN A 348 2.64 -44.07 -2.21
CA GLN A 348 1.92 -45.01 -1.35
C GLN A 348 0.99 -45.89 -2.21
N ASP A 349 0.19 -45.29 -3.09
CA ASP A 349 -0.60 -46.04 -4.07
C ASP A 349 0.18 -46.25 -5.37
N ASN A 350 0.67 -47.48 -5.54
CA ASN A 350 1.45 -47.88 -6.71
C ASN A 350 0.60 -48.13 -7.96
N ILE A 351 -0.72 -48.27 -7.81
CA ILE A 351 -1.64 -48.56 -8.91
C ILE A 351 -2.23 -47.25 -9.42
N ASN A 352 -2.56 -46.34 -8.52
CA ASN A 352 -3.12 -45.04 -8.80
C ASN A 352 -2.46 -43.95 -7.93
N PRO A 353 -1.23 -43.52 -8.28
CA PRO A 353 -0.47 -42.50 -7.53
C PRO A 353 -1.15 -41.13 -7.45
N ALA A 354 -2.22 -40.88 -8.22
CA ALA A 354 -3.01 -39.67 -8.07
C ALA A 354 -3.72 -39.61 -6.70
N LEU A 355 -4.01 -40.76 -6.07
CA LEU A 355 -4.67 -40.83 -4.77
C LEU A 355 -3.83 -40.17 -3.66
N ASP A 356 -2.51 -40.23 -3.76
CA ASP A 356 -1.59 -39.61 -2.80
C ASP A 356 -1.72 -38.07 -2.75
N PHE A 357 -2.30 -37.43 -3.78
CA PHE A 357 -2.53 -35.98 -3.84
C PHE A 357 -3.98 -35.58 -3.51
N THR A 358 -4.80 -36.52 -3.02
CA THR A 358 -6.16 -36.23 -2.56
C THR A 358 -6.21 -35.63 -1.16
N GLU A 359 -5.15 -35.83 -0.35
CA GLU A 359 -5.04 -35.22 0.97
C GLU A 359 -4.72 -33.72 0.83
N VAL A 360 -5.47 -32.90 1.57
CA VAL A 360 -5.34 -31.43 1.58
C VAL A 360 -5.18 -30.95 3.03
N PRO A 361 -4.14 -30.16 3.34
CA PRO A 361 -2.99 -29.80 2.50
C PRO A 361 -2.01 -30.97 2.27
N PRO A 362 -1.16 -30.94 1.22
CA PRO A 362 -0.97 -29.85 0.24
C PRO A 362 -1.71 -30.01 -1.11
N GLY A 363 -2.47 -31.08 -1.32
CA GLY A 363 -3.27 -31.28 -2.53
C GLY A 363 -2.47 -31.20 -3.84
N ILE A 364 -3.04 -30.53 -4.85
CA ILE A 364 -2.42 -30.39 -6.18
C ILE A 364 -1.13 -29.56 -6.18
N LEU A 365 -0.86 -28.76 -5.14
CA LEU A 365 0.36 -27.95 -5.06
C LEU A 365 1.63 -28.82 -4.97
N ALA A 366 1.57 -29.94 -4.25
CA ALA A 366 2.69 -30.88 -4.18
C ALA A 366 3.02 -31.47 -5.56
N LEU A 367 2.00 -31.79 -6.37
CA LEU A 367 2.24 -32.25 -7.74
C LEU A 367 2.92 -31.16 -8.57
N ASP A 368 2.51 -29.89 -8.45
CA ASP A 368 3.18 -28.79 -9.16
C ASP A 368 4.66 -28.68 -8.80
N ASN A 369 4.98 -28.79 -7.51
CA ASN A 369 6.35 -28.66 -7.01
C ASN A 369 7.23 -29.81 -7.51
N ILE A 370 6.72 -31.05 -7.46
CA ILE A 370 7.42 -32.22 -7.99
C ILE A 370 7.63 -32.10 -9.50
N VAL A 371 6.59 -31.70 -10.24
CA VAL A 371 6.65 -31.48 -11.69
C VAL A 371 7.59 -30.36 -12.06
N TYR A 372 7.61 -29.27 -11.30
CA TYR A 372 8.55 -28.17 -11.47
C TYR A 372 9.99 -28.63 -11.27
N PHE A 373 10.27 -29.37 -10.19
CA PHE A 373 11.60 -29.91 -9.92
C PHE A 373 12.06 -30.87 -11.02
N ALA A 374 11.20 -31.79 -11.45
CA ALA A 374 11.50 -32.72 -12.52
C ALA A 374 11.76 -32.04 -13.87
N LYS A 375 11.02 -30.97 -14.21
CA LYS A 375 11.18 -30.24 -15.48
C LYS A 375 12.37 -29.29 -15.48
N MET A 376 12.60 -28.55 -14.38
CA MET A 376 13.64 -27.51 -14.31
C MET A 376 14.99 -28.05 -13.86
N HIS A 377 15.00 -29.13 -13.10
CA HIS A 377 16.19 -29.73 -12.50
C HIS A 377 16.24 -31.25 -12.73
N ALA A 378 15.95 -31.68 -13.97
CA ALA A 378 15.80 -33.09 -14.34
C ALA A 378 16.95 -33.99 -13.84
N GLU A 379 18.20 -33.59 -14.02
CA GLU A 379 19.37 -34.37 -13.56
C GLU A 379 19.37 -34.55 -12.03
N SER A 380 19.03 -33.51 -11.27
CA SER A 380 18.96 -33.58 -9.80
C SER A 380 17.77 -34.42 -9.35
N PHE A 381 16.63 -34.29 -10.02
CA PHE A 381 15.44 -35.11 -9.79
C PHE A 381 15.74 -36.60 -10.02
N THR A 382 16.26 -36.96 -11.18
CA THR A 382 16.63 -38.34 -11.52
C THR A 382 17.64 -38.90 -10.54
N LYS A 383 18.68 -38.13 -10.18
CA LYS A 383 19.67 -38.55 -9.19
C LYS A 383 19.04 -38.87 -7.83
N VAL A 384 18.19 -37.99 -7.30
CA VAL A 384 17.50 -38.20 -6.01
C VAL A 384 16.60 -39.43 -6.06
N VAL A 385 15.83 -39.61 -7.14
CA VAL A 385 14.95 -40.78 -7.27
C VAL A 385 15.76 -42.08 -7.36
N LEU A 386 16.82 -42.12 -8.18
CA LEU A 386 17.63 -43.33 -8.37
C LEU A 386 18.43 -43.70 -7.11
N GLU A 387 18.99 -42.72 -6.39
CA GLU A 387 19.75 -42.95 -5.16
C GLU A 387 18.91 -43.57 -4.04
N ASN A 388 17.61 -43.28 -4.00
CA ASN A 388 16.69 -43.83 -3.00
C ASN A 388 16.04 -45.13 -3.50
N SER A 389 15.64 -45.20 -4.77
CA SER A 389 15.01 -46.42 -5.34
C SER A 389 15.91 -47.67 -5.37
N CYS A 390 17.23 -47.50 -5.30
CA CYS A 390 18.21 -48.58 -5.27
C CYS A 390 18.63 -48.98 -3.85
N ARG A 391 18.14 -48.29 -2.81
CA ARG A 391 18.40 -48.64 -1.41
C ARG A 391 17.46 -49.75 -0.95
N SER A 392 17.99 -50.62 -0.11
CA SER A 392 17.26 -51.76 0.47
C SER A 392 17.39 -51.82 1.99
N ASP A 393 17.97 -50.78 2.59
CA ASP A 393 18.12 -50.60 4.03
C ASP A 393 17.00 -49.69 4.59
N ASP A 394 16.88 -49.65 5.91
CA ASP A 394 15.82 -48.90 6.62
C ASP A 394 15.95 -47.36 6.49
N HIS A 395 16.88 -46.85 5.67
CA HIS A 395 17.12 -45.43 5.40
C HIS A 395 16.62 -44.98 4.03
N ASP A 396 15.74 -45.75 3.38
CA ASP A 396 15.11 -45.34 2.13
C ASP A 396 14.20 -44.11 2.36
N LEU A 397 14.31 -43.11 1.48
CA LEU A 397 13.46 -41.93 1.49
C LEU A 397 12.49 -42.03 0.31
N PRO A 398 11.21 -42.37 0.55
CA PRO A 398 10.21 -42.41 -0.51
C PRO A 398 9.99 -41.00 -1.05
N PHE A 399 10.56 -40.70 -2.22
CA PHE A 399 10.63 -39.33 -2.75
C PHE A 399 9.26 -38.66 -2.87
N ALA A 400 8.26 -39.33 -3.45
CA ALA A 400 6.93 -38.76 -3.63
C ALA A 400 6.25 -38.49 -2.28
N HIS A 401 6.24 -39.46 -1.37
CA HIS A 401 5.68 -39.27 -0.03
C HIS A 401 6.39 -38.16 0.76
N ALA A 402 7.73 -38.10 0.71
CA ALA A 402 8.50 -37.05 1.36
C ALA A 402 8.26 -35.66 0.74
N SER A 403 8.08 -35.59 -0.58
CA SER A 403 7.77 -34.33 -1.28
C SER A 403 6.38 -33.83 -0.95
N ILE A 404 5.39 -34.72 -0.81
CA ILE A 404 4.04 -34.36 -0.38
C ILE A 404 4.06 -33.88 1.08
N ALA A 405 4.83 -34.50 1.97
CA ALA A 405 4.92 -34.08 3.36
C ALA A 405 5.71 -32.77 3.61
N LEU A 406 6.48 -32.29 2.62
CA LEU A 406 7.27 -31.07 2.71
C LEU A 406 6.43 -29.79 2.57
N ASP A 407 5.31 -29.89 1.85
CA ASP A 407 4.42 -28.77 1.47
C ASP A 407 3.22 -28.63 2.41
#